data_AF-H3BHC8-F1
#
_entry.id   AF-H3BHC8-F1
#
_cell.length_a   1.000
_cell.length_b   1.000
_cell.length_c   1.000
_cell.angle_alpha   90.00
_cell.angle_beta   90.00
_cell.angle_gamma   90.00
#
_symmetry.space_group_name_H-M   'P 1'
#
loop_
_entity.id
_entity.type
_entity.pdbx_description
1 polymer ?
#
loop_
_entity_poly.entity_id
_entity_poly.type
_entity_poly.pdbx_seq_one_letter_code
_entity_poly.pdbx_strand_id
1 'polypeptide(L)'
;MVVDFYPTCPGLYCGRPVIWNGSHPKYGECGVCPRGERSNASKICDKCTDSPELYDWLYLGFMAMLPLVLHWFFIEWYSGKKSSSALFQHVTALLECSAAAIVTLLVSDPVGALTVRSCRVKTLSDWYTMLYNPSPDYVTTLHCTHEAVYPLYTIVFIYYAFCLVLMMLLRPLLVKKIACGLGKSDRFKSIYAALYFFPILTVTQAVGGGLLYYAFPYIVLVLSLVTLAVYMSASEIQCCKDLIIKKKRLIVLFSHWLLHAYGIISISRLDKLNQDLPLLALIPTPALFYLLTAKYTEPSRILSEGGNGH
;
A
#
# COMPACT_ATOMS: atom_id res chain seq x y z
N MET A 1 -30.14 -43.68 5.04
CA MET A 1 -29.15 -42.63 4.74
C MET A 1 -28.90 -41.91 6.04
N VAL A 2 -27.79 -42.23 6.73
CA VAL A 2 -27.42 -41.54 7.98
C VAL A 2 -26.77 -40.23 7.55
N VAL A 3 -27.45 -39.11 7.79
CA VAL A 3 -26.83 -37.79 7.67
C VAL A 3 -26.02 -37.61 8.94
N ASP A 4 -24.70 -37.75 8.86
CA ASP A 4 -23.83 -37.45 10.00
C ASP A 4 -24.01 -35.97 10.37
N PHE A 5 -24.73 -35.73 11.47
CA PHE A 5 -24.93 -34.40 12.03
C PHE A 5 -23.67 -34.00 12.80
N TYR A 6 -22.69 -33.47 12.09
CA TYR A 6 -21.51 -32.90 12.74
C TYR A 6 -21.90 -31.57 13.41
N PRO A 7 -21.56 -31.36 14.70
CA PRO A 7 -21.76 -30.06 15.33
C PRO A 7 -20.95 -28.99 14.59
N THR A 8 -21.58 -27.83 14.37
CA THR A 8 -20.95 -26.65 13.76
C THR A 8 -19.77 -26.17 14.60
N CYS A 9 -18.65 -25.83 13.94
CA CYS A 9 -17.46 -25.37 14.66
C CYS A 9 -17.73 -24.06 15.42
N PRO A 10 -17.28 -23.96 16.68
CA PRO A 10 -17.40 -22.72 17.45
C PRO A 10 -16.50 -21.63 16.85
N GLY A 11 -16.82 -20.36 17.15
CA GLY A 11 -16.01 -19.22 16.73
C GLY A 11 -16.24 -18.75 15.29
N LEU A 12 -15.74 -17.56 14.99
CA LEU A 12 -15.98 -16.89 13.70
C LEU A 12 -15.19 -17.53 12.56
N TYR A 13 -13.92 -17.83 12.81
CA TYR A 13 -12.93 -18.21 11.80
C TYR A 13 -12.59 -19.71 11.75
N CYS A 14 -13.09 -20.51 12.69
CA CYS A 14 -12.90 -21.96 12.64
C CYS A 14 -13.73 -22.60 11.53
N GLY A 15 -13.20 -23.66 10.93
CA GLY A 15 -13.90 -24.47 9.94
C GLY A 15 -13.39 -25.90 9.92
N ARG A 16 -14.11 -26.77 9.20
CA ARG A 16 -13.69 -28.15 8.93
C ARG A 16 -13.01 -28.20 7.55
N PRO A 17 -11.74 -28.63 7.45
CA PRO A 17 -11.12 -28.86 6.16
C PRO A 17 -11.78 -30.04 5.45
N VAL A 18 -11.92 -29.94 4.13
CA VAL A 18 -12.47 -31.03 3.30
C VAL A 18 -11.32 -31.88 2.79
N ILE A 19 -11.31 -33.15 3.18
CA ILE A 19 -10.35 -34.15 2.72
C ILE A 19 -11.04 -34.98 1.64
N TRP A 20 -10.57 -34.85 0.40
CA TRP A 20 -11.07 -35.62 -0.73
C TRP A 20 -10.41 -37.00 -0.74
N ASN A 21 -11.15 -38.04 -0.37
CA ASN A 21 -10.67 -39.42 -0.42
C ASN A 21 -11.60 -40.23 -1.35
N GLY A 22 -11.35 -40.15 -2.66
CA GLY A 22 -12.23 -40.69 -3.70
C GLY A 22 -13.44 -39.79 -3.98
N SER A 23 -14.62 -40.39 -4.19
CA SER A 23 -15.84 -39.68 -4.62
C SER A 23 -16.62 -38.98 -3.49
N HIS A 24 -16.27 -39.24 -2.23
CA HIS A 24 -16.99 -38.68 -1.08
C HIS A 24 -16.09 -37.71 -0.29
N PRO A 25 -16.57 -36.49 0.00
CA PRO A 25 -15.84 -35.56 0.85
C PRO A 25 -15.85 -36.07 2.29
N LYS A 26 -14.67 -36.23 2.88
CA LYS A 26 -14.53 -36.49 4.31
C LYS A 26 -14.21 -35.18 5.03
N TYR A 27 -15.01 -34.81 6.01
CA TYR A 27 -14.77 -33.62 6.81
C TYR A 27 -13.76 -33.91 7.91
N GLY A 28 -12.77 -33.03 8.05
CA GLY A 28 -11.82 -33.06 9.15
C GLY A 28 -12.41 -32.57 10.48
N GLU A 29 -11.54 -32.53 11.49
CA GLU A 29 -11.84 -31.92 12.78
C GLU A 29 -11.99 -30.40 12.65
N CYS A 30 -12.68 -29.78 13.61
CA CYS A 30 -12.81 -28.33 13.66
C CYS A 30 -11.46 -27.69 13.97
N GLY A 31 -11.00 -26.79 13.09
CA GLY A 31 -9.75 -26.10 13.28
C GLY A 31 -9.51 -24.99 12.28
N VAL A 32 -8.24 -24.84 11.90
CA VAL A 32 -7.77 -23.83 10.96
C VAL A 32 -8.07 -24.25 9.51
N CYS A 33 -8.57 -23.31 8.70
CA CYS A 33 -8.70 -23.55 7.26
C CYS A 33 -7.34 -23.47 6.56
N PRO A 34 -7.07 -24.31 5.55
CA PRO A 34 -5.89 -24.22 4.71
C PRO A 34 -5.71 -22.83 4.08
N ARG A 35 -4.46 -22.51 3.70
CA ARG A 35 -4.14 -21.22 3.06
C ARG A 35 -4.91 -21.06 1.75
N GLY A 36 -5.58 -19.93 1.57
CA GLY A 36 -6.43 -19.66 0.40
C GLY A 36 -7.84 -20.25 0.49
N GLU A 37 -8.20 -20.80 1.65
CA GLU A 37 -9.55 -21.24 1.98
C GLU A 37 -10.13 -20.39 3.13
N ARG A 38 -11.45 -20.28 3.17
CA ARG A 38 -12.19 -19.56 4.20
C ARG A 38 -13.40 -20.37 4.64
N SER A 39 -13.76 -20.29 5.92
CA SER A 39 -14.96 -20.93 6.43
C SER A 39 -16.25 -20.29 5.90
N ASN A 40 -17.17 -21.13 5.43
CA ASN A 40 -18.49 -20.73 4.96
C ASN A 40 -19.51 -20.65 6.12
N ALA A 41 -20.77 -20.34 5.80
CA ALA A 41 -21.85 -20.26 6.79
C ALA A 41 -22.07 -21.58 7.56
N SER A 42 -21.83 -22.71 6.91
CA SER A 42 -21.90 -24.06 7.48
C SER A 42 -20.61 -24.49 8.21
N LYS A 43 -19.64 -23.57 8.39
CA LYS A 43 -18.34 -23.84 9.04
C LYS A 43 -17.50 -24.92 8.35
N ILE A 44 -17.60 -24.98 7.02
CA ILE A 44 -16.76 -25.81 6.14
C ILE A 44 -15.76 -24.89 5.44
N CYS A 45 -14.50 -25.32 5.33
CA CYS A 45 -13.47 -24.57 4.61
C CYS A 45 -13.69 -24.73 3.10
N ASP A 46 -13.97 -23.61 2.44
CA ASP A 46 -14.13 -23.53 0.99
C ASP A 46 -13.00 -22.71 0.39
N LYS A 47 -12.50 -23.14 -0.78
CA LYS A 47 -11.47 -22.41 -1.51
C LYS A 47 -12.03 -21.10 -2.04
N CYS A 48 -11.34 -20.00 -1.77
CA CYS A 48 -11.70 -18.71 -2.32
C CYS A 48 -11.45 -18.74 -3.82
N THR A 49 -12.43 -18.38 -4.66
CA THR A 49 -12.30 -18.31 -6.13
C THR A 49 -12.45 -16.89 -6.67
N ASP A 50 -12.70 -15.93 -5.78
CA ASP A 50 -12.95 -14.55 -6.15
C ASP A 50 -11.66 -13.83 -6.59
N SER A 51 -11.85 -12.71 -7.27
CA SER A 51 -10.78 -11.78 -7.64
C SER A 51 -10.85 -10.51 -6.76
N PRO A 52 -9.71 -9.85 -6.47
CA PRO A 52 -9.71 -8.58 -5.74
C PRO A 52 -10.57 -7.52 -6.43
N GLU A 53 -11.32 -6.76 -5.64
CA GLU A 53 -12.11 -5.63 -6.14
C GLU A 53 -11.18 -4.43 -6.44
N LEU A 54 -11.70 -3.39 -7.11
CA LEU A 54 -10.92 -2.18 -7.40
C LEU A 54 -10.30 -1.58 -6.12
N TYR A 55 -11.05 -1.56 -5.02
CA TYR A 55 -10.56 -1.07 -3.73
C TYR A 55 -9.36 -1.87 -3.22
N ASP A 56 -9.36 -3.19 -3.37
CA ASP A 56 -8.27 -4.06 -2.97
C ASP A 56 -7.01 -3.79 -3.80
N TRP A 57 -7.17 -3.59 -5.11
CA TRP A 57 -6.08 -3.21 -6.00
C TRP A 57 -5.49 -1.84 -5.66
N LEU A 58 -6.35 -0.87 -5.32
CA LEU A 58 -5.91 0.43 -4.84
C LEU A 58 -5.15 0.27 -3.52
N TYR A 59 -5.66 -0.50 -2.56
CA TYR A 59 -4.91 -0.78 -1.34
C TYR A 59 -3.52 -1.38 -1.61
N LEU A 60 -3.42 -2.40 -2.47
CA LEU A 60 -2.12 -2.99 -2.86
C LEU A 60 -1.20 -1.98 -3.55
N GLY A 61 -1.76 -1.12 -4.41
CA GLY A 61 -1.04 -0.01 -5.03
C GLY A 61 -0.49 0.97 -4.00
N PHE A 62 -1.28 1.33 -2.98
CA PHE A 62 -0.85 2.19 -1.88
C PHE A 62 0.33 1.57 -1.14
N MET A 63 0.22 0.28 -0.77
CA MET A 63 1.30 -0.44 -0.09
C MET A 63 2.56 -0.56 -0.95
N ALA A 64 2.42 -0.63 -2.28
CA ALA A 64 3.54 -0.64 -3.23
C ALA A 64 4.19 0.75 -3.41
N MET A 65 3.42 1.82 -3.29
CA MET A 65 3.94 3.19 -3.42
C MET A 65 4.75 3.62 -2.19
N LEU A 66 4.45 3.10 -0.99
CA LEU A 66 5.14 3.48 0.26
C LEU A 66 6.68 3.31 0.20
N PRO A 67 7.24 2.12 -0.16
CA PRO A 67 8.68 1.97 -0.32
C PRO A 67 9.28 2.89 -1.38
N LEU A 68 8.59 3.08 -2.51
CA LEU A 68 9.06 3.92 -3.60
C LEU A 68 9.22 5.38 -3.17
N VAL A 69 8.21 5.92 -2.48
CA VAL A 69 8.24 7.30 -1.96
C VAL A 69 9.35 7.45 -0.92
N LEU A 70 9.52 6.50 0.00
CA LEU A 70 10.61 6.52 0.99
C LEU A 70 11.98 6.43 0.32
N HIS A 71 12.13 5.58 -0.71
CA HIS A 71 13.35 5.53 -1.50
C HIS A 71 13.67 6.87 -2.12
N TRP A 72 12.71 7.51 -2.79
CA TRP A 72 12.93 8.81 -3.40
C TRP A 72 13.26 9.89 -2.37
N PHE A 73 12.57 9.89 -1.22
CA PHE A 73 12.87 10.80 -0.12
C PHE A 73 14.30 10.65 0.37
N PHE A 74 14.74 9.42 0.69
CA PHE A 74 16.10 9.20 1.17
C PHE A 74 17.16 9.42 0.09
N ILE A 75 16.85 9.15 -1.18
CA ILE A 75 17.76 9.49 -2.29
C ILE A 75 17.99 11.01 -2.29
N GLU A 76 16.93 11.82 -2.30
CA GLU A 76 17.07 13.29 -2.33
C GLU A 76 17.80 13.80 -1.09
N TRP A 77 17.45 13.29 0.09
CA TRP A 77 18.07 13.66 1.36
C TRP A 77 19.60 13.43 1.38
N TYR A 78 20.08 12.37 0.73
CA TYR A 78 21.50 12.00 0.73
C TYR A 78 22.28 12.35 -0.56
N SER A 79 21.62 12.60 -1.71
CA SER A 79 22.31 12.77 -3.00
C SER A 79 23.00 14.14 -3.17
N GLY A 80 22.64 15.13 -2.36
CA GLY A 80 23.20 16.49 -2.44
C GLY A 80 22.96 17.17 -3.79
N LYS A 81 23.60 18.33 -4.03
CA LYS A 81 23.28 19.23 -5.17
C LYS A 81 23.56 18.68 -6.60
N LYS A 82 24.13 17.48 -6.77
CA LYS A 82 24.46 16.92 -8.11
C LYS A 82 23.28 16.11 -8.69
N SER A 83 22.42 16.81 -9.43
CA SER A 83 21.14 16.32 -9.96
C SER A 83 21.20 15.05 -10.86
N SER A 84 22.26 14.84 -11.65
CA SER A 84 22.29 13.74 -12.64
C SER A 84 22.37 12.33 -12.01
N SER A 85 23.17 12.17 -10.93
CA SER A 85 23.26 10.88 -10.23
C SER A 85 22.01 10.57 -9.42
N ALA A 86 21.32 11.59 -8.90
CA ALA A 86 20.07 11.43 -8.15
C ALA A 86 18.97 10.89 -9.05
N LEU A 87 18.80 11.47 -10.25
CA LEU A 87 17.80 11.02 -11.22
C LEU A 87 17.98 9.55 -11.60
N PHE A 88 19.23 9.11 -11.82
CA PHE A 88 19.52 7.70 -12.10
C PHE A 88 19.09 6.79 -10.94
N GLN A 89 19.32 7.21 -9.69
CA GLN A 89 18.90 6.44 -8.50
C GLN A 89 17.37 6.38 -8.37
N HIS A 90 16.65 7.47 -8.69
CA HIS A 90 15.19 7.47 -8.69
C HIS A 90 14.60 6.51 -9.72
N VAL A 91 15.13 6.52 -10.95
CA VAL A 91 14.70 5.60 -12.01
C VAL A 91 15.02 4.16 -11.64
N THR A 92 16.20 3.90 -11.09
CA THR A 92 16.57 2.57 -10.60
C THR A 92 15.61 2.09 -9.52
N ALA A 93 15.29 2.94 -8.52
CA ALA A 93 14.34 2.61 -7.47
C ALA A 93 12.96 2.26 -8.00
N LEU A 94 12.49 2.99 -9.02
CA LEU A 94 11.22 2.74 -9.69
C LEU A 94 11.21 1.38 -10.39
N LEU A 95 12.29 1.04 -11.11
CA LEU A 95 12.43 -0.24 -11.78
C LEU A 95 12.51 -1.40 -10.79
N GLU A 96 13.25 -1.24 -9.70
CA GLU A 96 13.37 -2.23 -8.61
C GLU A 96 12.01 -2.51 -7.97
N CYS A 97 11.26 -1.46 -7.63
CA CYS A 97 9.92 -1.61 -7.04
C CYS A 97 8.92 -2.20 -8.03
N SER A 98 9.00 -1.83 -9.31
CA SER A 98 8.11 -2.35 -10.35
C SER A 98 8.40 -3.83 -10.64
N ALA A 99 9.68 -4.20 -10.73
CA ALA A 99 10.09 -5.59 -10.89
C ALA A 99 9.67 -6.44 -9.69
N ALA A 100 9.85 -5.94 -8.47
CA ALA A 100 9.38 -6.61 -7.25
C ALA A 100 7.86 -6.84 -7.28
N ALA A 101 7.08 -5.84 -7.73
CA ALA A 101 5.62 -5.97 -7.84
C ALA A 101 5.22 -7.05 -8.85
N ILE A 102 5.84 -7.05 -10.03
CA ILE A 102 5.57 -8.06 -11.08
C ILE A 102 5.93 -9.46 -10.58
N VAL A 103 7.12 -9.64 -9.99
CA VAL A 103 7.55 -10.93 -9.45
C VAL A 103 6.62 -11.38 -8.32
N THR A 104 6.17 -10.47 -7.46
CA THR A 104 5.22 -10.79 -6.39
C THR A 104 3.90 -11.31 -6.94
N LEU A 105 3.35 -10.67 -7.99
CA LEU A 105 2.12 -11.13 -8.64
C LEU A 105 2.32 -12.52 -9.27
N LEU A 106 3.44 -12.73 -9.97
CA LEU A 106 3.75 -14.02 -10.63
C LEU A 106 3.96 -15.18 -9.65
N VAL A 107 4.45 -14.91 -8.43
CA VAL A 107 4.63 -15.93 -7.39
C VAL A 107 3.37 -16.12 -6.54
N SER A 108 2.47 -15.13 -6.54
CA SER A 108 1.17 -15.23 -5.87
C SER A 108 0.26 -16.19 -6.62
N ASP A 109 -0.72 -16.74 -5.91
CA ASP A 109 -1.61 -17.75 -6.46
C ASP A 109 -2.70 -17.10 -7.35
N PRO A 110 -2.93 -17.55 -8.61
CA PRO A 110 -2.26 -18.62 -9.34
C PRO A 110 -0.85 -18.29 -9.85
N VAL A 111 0.10 -19.17 -9.54
CA VAL A 111 1.52 -19.02 -9.90
C VAL A 111 1.66 -18.91 -11.43
N GLY A 112 2.42 -17.91 -11.88
CA GLY A 112 2.70 -17.64 -13.29
C GLY A 112 1.71 -16.70 -13.97
N ALA A 113 0.64 -16.28 -13.30
CA ALA A 113 -0.30 -15.28 -13.82
C ALA A 113 -0.10 -13.91 -13.15
N LEU A 114 -0.52 -12.84 -13.83
CA LEU A 114 -0.60 -11.49 -13.25
C LEU A 114 -1.95 -11.22 -12.56
N THR A 115 -2.80 -12.24 -12.48
CA THR A 115 -4.06 -12.20 -11.74
C THR A 115 -3.84 -12.82 -10.37
N VAL A 116 -4.56 -12.31 -9.38
CA VAL A 116 -4.47 -12.79 -8.01
C VAL A 116 -5.83 -13.33 -7.60
N ARG A 117 -5.84 -14.48 -6.93
CA ARG A 117 -7.04 -15.03 -6.32
C ARG A 117 -7.16 -14.50 -4.90
N SER A 118 -8.34 -14.05 -4.50
CA SER A 118 -8.56 -13.45 -3.18
C SER A 118 -9.83 -13.94 -2.49
N CYS A 119 -9.77 -13.96 -1.16
CA CYS A 119 -10.92 -14.06 -0.28
C CYS A 119 -11.42 -12.65 0.04
N ARG A 120 -12.71 -12.41 -0.26
CA ARG A 120 -13.32 -11.10 -0.03
C ARG A 120 -13.23 -10.66 1.44
N VAL A 121 -12.81 -9.42 1.67
CA VAL A 121 -12.84 -8.77 2.98
C VAL A 121 -14.30 -8.49 3.36
N LYS A 122 -14.75 -8.99 4.52
CA LYS A 122 -16.11 -8.73 5.01
C LYS A 122 -16.12 -7.73 6.15
N THR A 123 -15.18 -7.88 7.08
CA THR A 123 -15.14 -7.10 8.33
C THR A 123 -13.70 -6.82 8.76
N LEU A 124 -13.51 -5.86 9.66
CA LEU A 124 -12.19 -5.56 10.23
C LEU A 124 -11.60 -6.75 10.99
N SER A 125 -12.42 -7.57 11.65
CA SER A 125 -11.96 -8.76 12.37
C SER A 125 -11.28 -9.79 11.47
N ASP A 126 -11.54 -9.76 10.15
CA ASP A 126 -10.92 -10.68 9.19
C ASP A 126 -9.39 -10.50 9.11
N TRP A 127 -8.89 -9.32 9.47
CA TRP A 127 -7.46 -9.01 9.53
C TRP A 127 -6.81 -9.48 10.84
N TYR A 128 -7.61 -9.76 11.87
CA TYR A 128 -7.15 -10.02 13.23
C TYR A 128 -7.74 -11.33 13.78
N THR A 129 -7.78 -12.38 12.94
CA THR A 129 -8.38 -13.68 13.28
C THR A 129 -7.81 -14.29 14.57
N MET A 130 -6.55 -13.99 14.89
CA MET A 130 -5.88 -14.40 16.12
C MET A 130 -6.61 -13.95 17.41
N LEU A 131 -7.27 -12.78 17.38
CA LEU A 131 -8.00 -12.23 18.52
C LEU A 131 -9.39 -12.87 18.71
N TYR A 132 -9.83 -13.68 17.76
CA TYR A 132 -11.17 -14.29 17.73
C TYR A 132 -11.13 -15.82 17.83
N ASN A 133 -10.08 -16.36 18.46
CA ASN A 133 -9.98 -17.79 18.76
C ASN A 133 -10.97 -18.17 19.88
N PRO A 134 -11.88 -19.13 19.66
CA PRO A 134 -12.89 -19.49 20.65
C PRO A 134 -12.35 -20.43 21.73
N SER A 135 -12.89 -20.30 22.94
CA SER A 135 -12.67 -21.22 24.07
C SER A 135 -14.01 -21.79 24.55
N PRO A 136 -14.61 -22.76 23.82
CA PRO A 136 -15.98 -23.22 24.05
C PRO A 136 -16.21 -23.76 25.48
N ASP A 137 -15.23 -24.47 26.03
CA ASP A 137 -15.32 -25.06 27.38
C ASP A 137 -14.56 -24.24 28.43
N TYR A 138 -14.08 -23.02 28.10
CA TYR A 138 -13.18 -22.19 28.93
C TYR A 138 -11.85 -22.84 29.35
N VAL A 139 -11.61 -24.10 28.96
CA VAL A 139 -10.40 -24.88 29.27
C VAL A 139 -9.51 -25.01 28.04
N THR A 140 -10.10 -25.35 26.88
CA THR A 140 -9.38 -25.55 25.62
C THR A 140 -9.65 -24.40 24.66
N THR A 141 -8.59 -23.80 24.14
CA THR A 141 -8.68 -22.76 23.10
C THR A 141 -8.43 -23.39 21.74
N LEU A 142 -9.38 -23.27 20.82
CA LEU A 142 -9.20 -23.71 19.45
C LEU A 142 -8.48 -22.61 18.67
N HIS A 143 -7.27 -22.91 18.19
CA HIS A 143 -6.48 -21.97 17.40
C HIS A 143 -6.87 -22.06 15.92
N CYS A 144 -7.67 -21.10 15.47
CA CYS A 144 -8.20 -21.00 14.11
C CYS A 144 -7.63 -19.80 13.34
N THR A 145 -6.49 -19.28 13.79
CA THR A 145 -5.78 -18.16 13.16
C THR A 145 -5.35 -18.55 11.75
N HIS A 146 -5.95 -17.92 10.75
CA HIS A 146 -5.55 -18.00 9.36
C HIS A 146 -5.73 -16.65 8.67
N GLU A 147 -5.22 -16.54 7.45
CA GLU A 147 -5.39 -15.36 6.62
C GLU A 147 -6.78 -15.36 5.97
N ALA A 148 -7.79 -14.85 6.67
CA ALA A 148 -9.16 -14.77 6.15
C ALA A 148 -9.31 -13.76 4.98
N VAL A 149 -8.38 -12.80 4.87
CA VAL A 149 -8.27 -11.80 3.80
C VAL A 149 -7.25 -12.19 2.72
N TYR A 150 -7.04 -13.49 2.51
CA TYR A 150 -6.02 -13.98 1.58
C TYR A 150 -6.15 -13.32 0.20
N PRO A 151 -5.07 -12.88 -0.46
CA PRO A 151 -3.69 -12.83 0.01
C PRO A 151 -3.30 -11.41 0.46
N LEU A 152 -4.26 -10.51 0.72
CA LEU A 152 -4.03 -9.07 0.94
C LEU A 152 -3.10 -8.76 2.12
N TYR A 153 -3.00 -9.68 3.08
CA TYR A 153 -2.06 -9.55 4.19
C TYR A 153 -0.67 -10.06 3.79
N THR A 154 -0.57 -11.28 3.26
CA THR A 154 0.72 -11.94 2.97
C THR A 154 1.43 -11.39 1.74
N ILE A 155 0.69 -10.95 0.71
CA ILE A 155 1.25 -10.45 -0.55
C ILE A 155 2.13 -9.21 -0.33
N VAL A 156 1.77 -8.36 0.64
CA VAL A 156 2.54 -7.15 0.99
C VAL A 156 3.91 -7.52 1.56
N PHE A 157 3.99 -8.55 2.41
CA PHE A 157 5.27 -9.01 2.96
C PHE A 157 6.16 -9.62 1.88
N ILE A 158 5.57 -10.41 0.98
CA ILE A 158 6.29 -10.99 -0.16
C ILE A 158 6.85 -9.87 -1.03
N TYR A 159 6.05 -8.83 -1.31
CA TYR A 159 6.48 -7.65 -2.04
C TYR A 159 7.65 -6.93 -1.36
N TYR A 160 7.55 -6.62 -0.06
CA TYR A 160 8.63 -5.95 0.67
C TYR A 160 9.90 -6.80 0.73
N ALA A 161 9.79 -8.13 0.83
CA ALA A 161 10.93 -9.02 0.74
C ALA A 161 11.61 -8.96 -0.63
N PHE A 162 10.85 -9.02 -1.73
CA PHE A 162 11.41 -8.88 -3.08
C PHE A 162 12.01 -7.50 -3.32
N CYS A 163 11.38 -6.42 -2.84
CA CYS A 163 11.95 -5.09 -2.88
C CYS A 163 13.33 -5.07 -2.21
N LEU A 164 13.43 -5.60 -0.98
CA LEU A 164 14.68 -5.64 -0.23
C LEU A 164 15.75 -6.48 -0.95
N VAL A 165 15.40 -7.65 -1.47
CA VAL A 165 16.34 -8.51 -2.20
C VAL A 165 16.85 -7.84 -3.47
N LEU A 166 15.95 -7.33 -4.32
CA LEU A 166 16.34 -6.65 -5.56
C LEU A 166 17.20 -5.42 -5.28
N MET A 167 16.84 -4.65 -4.25
CA MET A 167 17.62 -3.51 -3.77
C MET A 167 19.03 -3.90 -3.34
N MET A 168 19.19 -4.95 -2.54
CA MET A 168 20.50 -5.41 -2.06
C MET A 168 21.35 -5.99 -3.18
N LEU A 169 20.76 -6.53 -4.25
CA LEU A 169 21.50 -7.08 -5.39
C LEU A 169 21.87 -6.01 -6.41
N LEU A 170 20.90 -5.20 -6.84
CA LEU A 170 21.06 -4.28 -7.96
C LEU A 170 21.79 -2.99 -7.57
N ARG A 171 21.43 -2.36 -6.43
CA ARG A 171 22.04 -1.07 -6.06
C ARG A 171 23.54 -1.14 -5.80
N PRO A 172 24.11 -2.14 -5.11
CA PRO A 172 25.56 -2.21 -4.92
C PRO A 172 26.32 -2.40 -6.24
N LEU A 173 25.77 -3.19 -7.17
CA LEU A 173 26.37 -3.40 -8.50
C LEU A 173 26.36 -2.11 -9.32
N LEU A 174 25.24 -1.38 -9.32
CA LEU A 174 25.10 -0.10 -10.00
C LEU A 174 26.00 0.96 -9.38
N VAL A 175 26.05 1.05 -8.06
CA VAL A 175 26.94 1.98 -7.35
C VAL A 175 28.40 1.65 -7.65
N LYS A 176 28.83 0.37 -7.67
CA LYS A 176 30.20 0.01 -8.04
C LYS A 176 30.56 0.47 -9.46
N LYS A 177 29.67 0.25 -10.43
CA LYS A 177 29.88 0.63 -11.84
C LYS A 177 29.94 2.15 -12.02
N ILE A 178 29.14 2.90 -11.26
CA ILE A 178 29.08 4.37 -11.31
C ILE A 178 30.15 5.01 -10.40
N ALA A 179 30.62 4.30 -9.36
CA ALA A 179 31.61 4.77 -8.41
C ALA A 179 33.03 4.77 -8.95
N CYS A 180 33.36 3.90 -9.92
CA CYS A 180 34.63 3.98 -10.64
C CYS A 180 34.90 5.35 -11.30
N GLY A 181 33.89 6.23 -11.43
CA GLY A 181 34.06 7.59 -11.94
C GLY A 181 34.08 8.72 -10.90
N LEU A 182 33.61 8.52 -9.65
CA LEU A 182 33.56 9.58 -8.62
C LEU A 182 33.55 8.97 -7.21
N GLY A 183 34.67 9.09 -6.48
CA GLY A 183 34.90 8.52 -5.15
C GLY A 183 34.19 9.24 -3.99
N LYS A 184 32.87 9.08 -3.85
CA LYS A 184 32.14 9.48 -2.62
C LYS A 184 31.40 8.31 -1.97
N SER A 185 31.57 8.17 -0.65
CA SER A 185 30.97 7.15 0.22
C SER A 185 29.48 7.41 0.54
N ASP A 186 28.97 8.62 0.26
CA ASP A 186 27.61 9.02 0.62
C ASP A 186 26.50 8.19 -0.06
N ARG A 187 26.79 7.53 -1.19
CA ARG A 187 25.80 6.75 -1.96
C ARG A 187 25.30 5.50 -1.24
N PHE A 188 26.07 4.93 -0.31
CA PHE A 188 25.64 3.76 0.46
C PHE A 188 24.65 4.12 1.57
N LYS A 189 24.60 5.38 2.01
CA LYS A 189 23.67 5.85 3.07
C LYS A 189 22.19 5.63 2.69
N SER A 190 21.85 5.84 1.42
CA SER A 190 20.51 5.56 0.89
C SER A 190 20.14 4.07 0.94
N ILE A 191 21.13 3.17 0.78
CA ILE A 191 20.93 1.72 0.89
C ILE A 191 20.73 1.34 2.37
N TYR A 192 21.56 1.87 3.27
CA TYR A 192 21.38 1.63 4.71
C TYR A 192 20.02 2.12 5.22
N ALA A 193 19.56 3.29 4.75
CA ALA A 193 18.22 3.78 5.11
C ALA A 193 17.11 2.79 4.74
N ALA A 194 17.24 2.08 3.61
CA ALA A 194 16.31 1.02 3.21
C ALA A 194 16.27 -0.15 4.20
N LEU A 195 17.42 -0.57 4.72
CA LEU A 195 17.50 -1.63 5.73
C LEU A 195 16.79 -1.23 7.03
N TYR A 196 16.60 0.06 7.30
CA TYR A 196 15.84 0.54 8.47
C TYR A 196 14.34 0.69 8.17
N PHE A 197 13.96 1.29 7.03
CA PHE A 197 12.55 1.58 6.80
C PHE A 197 11.73 0.34 6.39
N PHE A 198 12.32 -0.65 5.70
CA PHE A 198 11.57 -1.86 5.33
C PHE A 198 11.05 -2.64 6.55
N PRO A 199 11.87 -2.89 7.61
CA PRO A 199 11.37 -3.44 8.87
C PRO A 199 10.26 -2.61 9.52
N ILE A 200 10.34 -1.29 9.45
CA ILE A 200 9.29 -0.41 10.00
C ILE A 200 7.99 -0.59 9.23
N LEU A 201 8.06 -0.64 7.88
CA LEU A 201 6.90 -0.89 7.04
C LEU A 201 6.30 -2.28 7.27
N THR A 202 7.13 -3.32 7.43
CA THR A 202 6.62 -4.68 7.70
C THR A 202 5.94 -4.76 9.06
N VAL A 203 6.51 -4.15 10.12
CA VAL A 203 5.85 -4.09 11.43
C VAL A 203 4.54 -3.31 11.36
N THR A 204 4.54 -2.19 10.64
CA THR A 204 3.34 -1.36 10.41
C THR A 204 2.25 -2.17 9.70
N GLN A 205 2.59 -2.98 8.70
CA GLN A 205 1.65 -3.89 8.04
C GLN A 205 1.20 -5.04 8.95
N ALA A 206 2.11 -5.62 9.74
CA ALA A 206 1.80 -6.75 10.62
C ALA A 206 0.81 -6.38 11.72
N VAL A 207 0.97 -5.20 12.32
CA VAL A 207 0.12 -4.72 13.41
C VAL A 207 -1.10 -3.96 12.87
N GLY A 208 -0.86 -3.09 11.89
CA GLY A 208 -1.83 -2.10 11.41
C GLY A 208 -2.51 -2.46 10.08
N GLY A 209 -2.23 -3.60 9.45
CA GLY A 209 -2.69 -3.89 8.08
C GLY A 209 -4.20 -3.72 7.88
N GLY A 210 -5.01 -4.23 8.82
CA GLY A 210 -6.47 -4.02 8.78
C GLY A 210 -6.87 -2.55 8.91
N LEU A 211 -6.27 -1.83 9.86
CA LEU A 211 -6.53 -0.40 10.03
C LEU A 211 -6.10 0.41 8.80
N LEU A 212 -4.95 0.11 8.21
CA LEU A 212 -4.45 0.72 6.99
C LEU A 212 -5.39 0.45 5.81
N TYR A 213 -5.91 -0.77 5.68
CA TYR A 213 -6.86 -1.11 4.62
C TYR A 213 -8.11 -0.23 4.65
N TYR A 214 -8.62 0.16 5.82
CA TYR A 214 -9.77 1.08 5.92
C TYR A 214 -9.36 2.57 5.93
N ALA A 215 -8.14 2.90 6.36
CA ALA A 215 -7.69 4.28 6.55
C ALA A 215 -6.95 4.87 5.33
N PHE A 216 -6.35 4.05 4.45
CA PHE A 216 -5.49 4.54 3.38
C PHE A 216 -6.12 5.59 2.44
N PRO A 217 -7.43 5.53 2.09
CA PRO A 217 -8.01 6.52 1.20
C PRO A 217 -7.98 7.92 1.84
N TYR A 218 -8.28 7.98 3.15
CA TYR A 218 -8.24 9.20 3.94
C TYR A 218 -6.80 9.70 4.15
N ILE A 219 -5.86 8.78 4.41
CA ILE A 219 -4.43 9.11 4.53
C ILE A 219 -3.95 9.78 3.25
N VAL A 220 -4.22 9.18 2.09
CA VAL A 220 -3.80 9.74 0.78
C VAL A 220 -4.48 11.09 0.53
N LEU A 221 -5.79 11.20 0.81
CA LEU A 221 -6.53 12.44 0.60
C LEU A 221 -5.98 13.58 1.47
N VAL A 222 -5.79 13.36 2.77
CA VAL A 222 -5.24 14.38 3.68
C VAL A 222 -3.80 14.74 3.32
N LEU A 223 -2.95 13.74 3.06
CA LEU A 223 -1.56 13.99 2.69
C LEU A 223 -1.47 14.79 1.38
N SER A 224 -2.26 14.44 0.36
CA SER A 224 -2.26 15.16 -0.91
C SER A 224 -2.68 16.63 -0.76
N LEU A 225 -3.64 16.93 0.13
CA LEU A 225 -4.04 18.31 0.44
C LEU A 225 -2.93 19.09 1.14
N VAL A 226 -2.33 18.50 2.17
CA VAL A 226 -1.27 19.14 2.97
C VAL A 226 -0.02 19.36 2.10
N THR A 227 0.43 18.35 1.35
CA THR A 227 1.63 18.50 0.51
C THR A 227 1.42 19.50 -0.61
N LEU A 228 0.21 19.60 -1.17
CA LEU A 228 -0.13 20.61 -2.17
C LEU A 228 -0.08 22.03 -1.58
N ALA A 229 -0.66 22.24 -0.39
CA ALA A 229 -0.64 23.53 0.28
C ALA A 229 0.79 23.96 0.65
N VAL A 230 1.60 23.04 1.19
CA VAL A 230 3.02 23.27 1.49
C VAL A 230 3.80 23.58 0.21
N TYR A 231 3.54 22.84 -0.88
CA TYR A 231 4.21 23.07 -2.16
C TYR A 231 3.90 24.47 -2.73
N MET A 232 2.62 24.87 -2.72
CA MET A 232 2.19 26.16 -3.26
C MET A 232 2.71 27.35 -2.45
N SER A 233 2.75 27.22 -1.12
CA SER A 233 3.30 28.25 -0.23
C SER A 233 4.81 28.37 -0.36
N ALA A 234 5.56 27.26 -0.27
CA ALA A 234 7.01 27.26 -0.39
C ALA A 234 7.52 27.66 -1.78
N SER A 235 6.70 27.46 -2.83
CA SER A 235 7.04 27.86 -4.20
C SER A 235 6.62 29.29 -4.56
N GLU A 236 6.02 30.02 -3.61
CA GLU A 236 5.51 31.40 -3.74
C GLU A 236 4.62 31.60 -4.98
N ILE A 237 3.69 30.66 -5.21
CA ILE A 237 2.79 30.73 -6.37
C ILE A 237 1.65 31.68 -6.02
N GLN A 238 1.60 32.87 -6.61
CA GLN A 238 0.55 33.86 -6.30
C GLN A 238 -0.53 33.94 -7.38
N CYS A 239 -0.19 33.61 -8.63
CA CYS A 239 -1.14 33.67 -9.75
C CYS A 239 -0.97 32.51 -10.74
N CYS A 240 -2.00 32.29 -11.58
CA CYS A 240 -1.97 31.25 -12.63
C CYS A 240 -0.80 31.42 -13.62
N LYS A 241 -0.34 32.67 -13.85
CA LYS A 241 0.80 32.94 -14.74
C LYS A 241 2.09 32.32 -14.20
N ASP A 242 2.31 32.37 -12.89
CA ASP A 242 3.49 31.78 -12.23
C ASP A 242 3.57 30.26 -12.41
N LEU A 243 2.41 29.63 -12.58
CA LEU A 243 2.26 28.21 -12.81
C LEU A 243 2.63 27.82 -14.25
N ILE A 244 2.17 28.61 -15.23
CA ILE A 244 2.36 28.36 -16.66
C ILE A 244 3.80 28.68 -17.10
N ILE A 245 4.42 29.72 -16.52
CA ILE A 245 5.78 30.16 -16.88
C ILE A 245 6.82 29.07 -16.59
N LYS A 246 6.67 28.32 -15.49
CA LYS A 246 7.63 27.27 -15.10
C LYS A 246 7.03 25.88 -15.32
N LYS A 247 7.38 25.22 -16.42
CA LYS A 247 6.94 23.84 -16.76
C LYS A 247 7.10 22.85 -15.60
N LYS A 248 8.16 22.98 -14.79
CA LYS A 248 8.39 22.14 -13.60
C LYS A 248 7.27 22.25 -12.56
N ARG A 249 6.68 23.45 -12.37
CA ARG A 249 5.57 23.67 -11.42
C ARG A 249 4.29 22.98 -11.87
N LEU A 250 4.01 22.98 -13.17
CA LEU A 250 2.87 22.28 -13.75
C LEU A 250 2.97 20.76 -13.56
N ILE A 251 4.16 20.19 -13.75
CA ILE A 251 4.41 18.75 -13.53
C ILE A 251 4.12 18.38 -12.06
N VAL A 252 4.65 19.16 -11.10
CA VAL A 252 4.42 18.88 -9.67
C VAL A 252 2.95 19.04 -9.30
N LEU A 253 2.26 20.05 -9.83
CA LEU A 253 0.81 20.21 -9.61
C LEU A 253 0.03 19.01 -10.14
N PHE A 254 0.33 18.57 -11.36
CA PHE A 254 -0.32 17.42 -11.97
C PHE A 254 -0.07 16.14 -11.16
N SER A 255 1.14 15.92 -10.64
CA SER A 255 1.43 14.81 -9.73
C SER A 255 0.59 14.85 -8.45
N HIS A 256 0.37 16.04 -7.87
CA HIS A 256 -0.52 16.19 -6.70
C HIS A 256 -1.98 15.92 -7.05
N TRP A 257 -2.44 16.36 -8.22
CA TRP A 257 -3.79 16.06 -8.70
C TRP A 257 -4.02 14.57 -8.92
N LEU A 258 -3.03 13.85 -9.47
CA LEU A 258 -3.10 12.39 -9.59
C LEU A 258 -3.20 11.72 -8.21
N LEU A 259 -2.41 12.16 -7.23
CA LEU A 259 -2.47 11.61 -5.87
C LEU A 259 -3.82 11.91 -5.19
N HIS A 260 -4.35 13.13 -5.39
CA HIS A 260 -5.64 13.50 -4.84
C HIS A 260 -6.79 12.73 -5.50
N ALA A 261 -6.74 12.57 -6.83
CA ALA A 261 -7.67 11.73 -7.60
C ALA A 261 -7.64 10.29 -7.10
N TYR A 262 -6.45 9.74 -6.86
CA TYR A 262 -6.29 8.40 -6.30
C TYR A 262 -7.04 8.25 -4.98
N GLY A 263 -6.90 9.21 -4.05
CA GLY A 263 -7.65 9.21 -2.78
C GLY A 263 -9.17 9.27 -2.97
N ILE A 264 -9.67 10.14 -3.85
CA ILE A 264 -11.11 10.26 -4.16
C ILE A 264 -11.67 8.96 -4.77
N ILE A 265 -10.93 8.36 -5.71
CA ILE A 265 -11.33 7.09 -6.34
C ILE A 265 -11.35 5.96 -5.30
N SER A 266 -10.37 5.92 -4.40
CA SER A 266 -10.33 4.93 -3.33
C SER A 266 -11.52 5.05 -2.35
N ILE A 267 -12.00 6.27 -2.06
CA ILE A 267 -13.18 6.47 -1.20
C ILE A 267 -14.48 6.11 -1.92
N SER A 268 -14.64 6.60 -3.15
CA SER A 268 -15.87 6.41 -3.92
C SER A 268 -16.06 4.98 -4.42
N ARG A 269 -14.97 4.21 -4.56
CA ARG A 269 -14.92 2.84 -5.14
C ARG A 269 -15.40 2.74 -6.60
N LEU A 270 -15.92 3.85 -7.15
CA LEU A 270 -16.50 3.95 -8.47
C LEU A 270 -17.64 2.93 -8.72
N ASP A 271 -18.33 2.51 -7.66
CA ASP A 271 -19.41 1.51 -7.73
C ASP A 271 -20.60 2.01 -8.55
N LYS A 272 -20.84 3.34 -8.56
CA LYS A 272 -21.88 3.98 -9.38
C LYS A 272 -21.28 5.12 -10.18
N LEU A 273 -20.76 4.78 -11.36
CA LEU A 273 -20.10 5.71 -12.29
C LEU A 273 -20.82 7.06 -12.45
N ASN A 274 -22.16 7.07 -12.54
CA ASN A 274 -22.94 8.31 -12.70
C ASN A 274 -22.93 9.23 -11.45
N GLN A 275 -22.81 8.67 -10.25
CA GLN A 275 -22.79 9.42 -8.98
C GLN A 275 -21.37 9.80 -8.56
N ASP A 276 -20.38 8.97 -8.92
CA ASP A 276 -18.99 9.11 -8.49
C ASP A 276 -18.15 9.99 -9.43
N LEU A 277 -18.50 10.06 -10.72
CA LEU A 277 -17.79 10.88 -11.71
C LEU A 277 -17.77 12.39 -11.40
N PRO A 278 -18.86 13.01 -10.88
CA PRO A 278 -18.83 14.40 -10.44
C PRO A 278 -17.81 14.70 -9.34
N LEU A 279 -17.46 13.72 -8.48
CA LEU A 279 -16.47 13.94 -7.42
C LEU A 279 -15.06 14.19 -7.99
N LEU A 280 -14.76 13.71 -9.21
CA LEU A 280 -13.48 14.01 -9.86
C LEU A 280 -13.37 15.49 -10.24
N ALA A 281 -14.48 16.23 -10.35
CA ALA A 281 -14.44 17.69 -10.54
C ALA A 281 -13.87 18.43 -9.31
N LEU A 282 -13.78 17.77 -8.16
CA LEU A 282 -13.18 18.33 -6.94
C LEU A 282 -11.64 18.26 -6.93
N ILE A 283 -11.03 17.54 -7.87
CA ILE A 283 -9.57 17.39 -7.94
C ILE A 283 -8.82 18.74 -7.97
N PRO A 284 -9.18 19.70 -8.84
CA PRO A 284 -8.48 21.00 -8.89
C PRO A 284 -8.89 21.94 -7.75
N THR A 285 -9.95 21.65 -6.99
CA THR A 285 -10.52 22.57 -5.99
C THR A 285 -9.51 23.08 -4.96
N PRO A 286 -8.63 22.24 -4.36
CA PRO A 286 -7.64 22.73 -3.39
C PRO A 286 -6.66 23.74 -4.01
N ALA A 287 -6.24 23.51 -5.25
CA ALA A 287 -5.36 24.40 -6.00
C ALA A 287 -6.06 25.73 -6.34
N LEU A 288 -7.31 25.67 -6.80
CA LEU A 288 -8.12 26.84 -7.11
C LEU A 288 -8.41 27.67 -5.86
N PHE A 289 -8.76 27.00 -4.76
CA PHE A 289 -9.00 27.65 -3.47
C PHE A 289 -7.75 28.40 -2.98
N TYR A 290 -6.57 27.78 -3.07
CA TYR A 290 -5.31 28.44 -2.74
C TYR A 290 -5.07 29.67 -3.63
N LEU A 291 -5.23 29.56 -4.95
CA LEU A 291 -5.02 30.68 -5.87
C LEU A 291 -5.98 31.85 -5.63
N LEU A 292 -7.23 31.57 -5.26
CA LEU A 292 -8.23 32.59 -4.91
C LEU A 292 -7.92 33.29 -3.58
N THR A 293 -7.30 32.58 -2.64
CA THR A 293 -7.02 33.09 -1.29
C THR A 293 -5.61 33.67 -1.13
N ALA A 294 -4.65 33.28 -1.98
CA ALA A 294 -3.24 33.67 -1.90
C ALA A 294 -3.01 35.20 -1.90
N LYS A 295 -3.89 35.95 -2.58
CA LYS A 295 -3.85 37.42 -2.60
C LYS A 295 -4.16 38.04 -1.23
N TYR A 296 -4.96 37.37 -0.41
CA TYR A 296 -5.39 37.86 0.90
C TYR A 296 -4.51 37.37 2.05
N THR A 297 -3.75 36.29 1.85
CA THR A 297 -2.96 35.63 2.90
C THR A 297 -1.47 36.01 2.91
N GLU A 298 -0.98 36.80 1.95
CA GLU A 298 0.44 37.25 1.82
C GLU A 298 1.47 36.21 2.33
N PRO A 299 1.55 35.02 1.71
CA PRO A 299 2.37 33.92 2.23
C PRO A 299 3.87 34.26 2.35
N SER A 300 4.35 35.23 1.57
CA SER A 300 5.71 35.77 1.64
C SER A 300 6.04 36.42 2.98
N ARG A 301 5.06 37.02 3.66
CA ARG A 301 5.28 37.69 4.95
C ARG A 301 5.59 36.69 6.06
N ILE A 302 4.90 35.55 6.07
CA ILE A 302 5.12 34.45 7.04
C ILE A 302 6.53 33.85 6.89
N LEU A 303 7.00 33.68 5.64
CA LEU A 303 8.36 33.19 5.38
C LEU A 303 9.44 34.22 5.76
N SER A 304 9.18 35.51 5.54
CA SER A 304 10.12 36.58 5.92
C SER A 304 10.24 36.77 7.44
N GLU A 305 9.14 36.60 8.19
CA GLU A 305 9.15 36.69 9.65
C GLU A 305 9.79 35.44 10.29
N GLY A 306 9.65 34.25 9.68
CA GLY A 306 10.34 33.03 10.13
C GLY A 306 11.84 32.97 9.78
N GLY A 307 12.29 33.70 8.74
CA GLY A 307 13.69 33.75 8.31
C GLY A 307 14.59 34.68 9.12
N ASN A 308 14.02 35.63 9.86
CA ASN A 308 14.75 36.56 10.74
C ASN A 308 14.93 36.04 12.18
N GLY A 309 14.60 34.77 12.43
CA GLY A 309 14.71 34.11 13.74
C GLY A 309 16.00 33.30 13.97
N HIS A 310 17.00 33.41 13.10
CA HIS A 310 18.32 32.78 13.26
C HIS A 310 19.47 33.74 12.99
#